data_AF-A0A812P2I3-F1
#
_entry.id   AF-A0A812P2I3-F1
#
_cell.length_a   1.000
_cell.length_b   1.000
_cell.length_c   1.000
_cell.angle_alpha   90.00
_cell.angle_beta   90.00
_cell.angle_gamma   90.00
#
_symmetry.space_group_name_H-M   'P 1'
#
loop_
_entity.id
_entity.type
_entity.pdbx_description
1 polymer ?
#
loop_
_entity_poly.entity_id
_entity_poly.type
_entity_poly.pdbx_seq_one_letter_code
_entity_poly.pdbx_strand_id
1 'polypeptide(L)'
;MAASGKGDAGGAPSKRKAEENPVDGQPQALSLDLIREAIRGEIKEAVGEFRHDMQTVTRRVDYVESQVTQKMQQTLNMLDEMQNRGQKHDEILEQLQEANREFHHRISNLEKGGGSAIGSTDSTSAPTWGEAKPPALVIGGWDADQDAATTKEEAENILRSVDAPIPAQGLFVPGVRRGYAILPVDERIGETWERRKTRIQDTINKVRAANVQLGQRPDGTSRKVWIALSQPPEKRRRARLAAKVKRLYLSLGGEKSILQMEYGSGSAWINAQKVCSATAPQPPNTLEAGPGWVDLDCIARAVGRSKTAVEKEWTPLAAEIH
;
A
#
# COMPACT_ATOMS: atom_id res chain seq x y z
N MET A 1 19.31 65.25 14.28
CA MET A 1 20.43 64.59 14.98
C MET A 1 21.06 63.64 13.99
N ALA A 2 22.07 64.10 13.25
CA ALA A 2 23.50 63.93 13.58
C ALA A 2 23.88 62.45 13.47
N ALA A 3 24.39 62.01 12.31
CA ALA A 3 25.82 61.90 11.98
C ALA A 3 26.41 60.62 12.60
N SER A 4 27.27 59.81 11.97
CA SER A 4 28.25 59.99 10.89
C SER A 4 28.63 58.56 10.48
N GLY A 5 28.76 58.19 9.21
CA GLY A 5 29.94 58.44 8.37
C GLY A 5 30.93 57.27 8.51
N LYS A 6 31.68 56.77 7.52
CA LYS A 6 31.99 57.07 6.12
C LYS A 6 32.62 55.76 5.60
N GLY A 7 32.39 55.31 4.36
CA GLY A 7 33.09 55.78 3.16
C GLY A 7 34.35 54.91 2.92
N ASP A 8 34.78 54.54 1.72
CA ASP A 8 34.32 54.81 0.36
C ASP A 8 35.08 53.86 -0.59
N ALA A 9 34.58 53.78 -1.81
CA ALA A 9 35.15 53.23 -3.05
C ALA A 9 36.65 53.54 -3.21
N GLY A 10 37.46 52.73 -3.89
CA GLY A 10 37.33 52.29 -5.29
C GLY A 10 38.58 52.74 -6.05
N GLY A 11 38.98 52.02 -7.09
CA GLY A 11 39.97 52.53 -8.05
C GLY A 11 40.99 51.51 -8.57
N ALA A 12 40.74 51.05 -9.78
CA ALA A 12 41.77 50.81 -10.79
C ALA A 12 41.30 51.54 -12.06
N PRO A 13 42.09 51.68 -13.15
CA PRO A 13 43.53 51.51 -13.35
C PRO A 13 44.15 52.76 -14.03
N SER A 14 45.49 52.88 -14.15
CA SER A 14 46.05 53.83 -15.12
C SER A 14 47.44 53.45 -15.67
N LYS A 15 47.51 53.47 -17.01
CA LYS A 15 48.68 53.39 -17.88
C LYS A 15 49.69 54.53 -17.61
N ARG A 16 50.99 54.24 -17.69
CA ARG A 16 52.09 55.14 -18.09
C ARG A 16 53.13 54.31 -18.84
N LYS A 17 53.31 54.51 -20.15
CA LYS A 17 54.19 55.49 -20.85
C LYS A 17 55.68 55.12 -20.77
N ALA A 18 56.24 54.88 -21.96
CA ALA A 18 57.67 54.77 -22.25
C ALA A 18 58.30 56.16 -22.36
N GLU A 19 59.56 56.26 -21.90
CA GLU A 19 60.59 57.26 -22.25
C GLU A 19 61.88 56.71 -21.57
N GLU A 20 62.85 56.21 -22.32
CA GLU A 20 63.97 56.90 -23.00
C GLU A 20 65.26 56.84 -22.16
N ASN A 21 66.31 56.33 -22.78
CA ASN A 21 67.65 56.05 -22.23
C ASN A 21 68.44 57.38 -22.04
N PRO A 22 69.48 57.42 -21.17
CA PRO A 22 70.83 57.25 -21.74
C PRO A 22 71.85 56.50 -20.85
N VAL A 23 72.51 55.53 -21.50
CA VAL A 23 73.97 55.25 -21.56
C VAL A 23 74.87 55.84 -20.46
N ASP A 24 75.52 54.98 -19.65
CA ASP A 24 76.98 54.74 -19.77
C ASP A 24 77.50 53.64 -18.81
N GLY A 25 78.42 52.81 -19.32
CA GLY A 25 79.48 52.21 -18.49
C GLY A 25 79.31 50.79 -17.95
N GLN A 26 79.42 49.77 -18.82
CA GLN A 26 80.28 48.58 -18.69
C GLN A 26 79.66 47.37 -19.43
N PRO A 27 80.37 46.74 -20.39
CA PRO A 27 79.92 45.47 -20.96
C PRO A 27 80.28 44.36 -19.96
N GLN A 28 79.48 44.19 -18.91
CA GLN A 28 79.41 42.88 -18.30
C GLN A 28 78.66 42.01 -19.31
N ALA A 29 79.42 41.20 -20.04
CA ALA A 29 78.87 40.14 -20.84
C ALA A 29 77.85 39.39 -19.96
N LEU A 30 76.57 39.56 -20.24
CA LEU A 30 75.51 38.64 -19.84
C LEU A 30 75.93 37.30 -20.43
N SER A 31 76.70 36.54 -19.65
CA SER A 31 77.27 35.31 -20.14
C SER A 31 76.10 34.40 -20.49
N LEU A 32 76.19 33.72 -21.62
CA LEU A 32 75.26 32.66 -22.00
C LEU A 32 75.08 31.63 -20.87
N ASP A 33 76.05 31.54 -19.95
CA ASP A 33 76.01 30.72 -18.74
C ASP A 33 75.04 31.24 -17.67
N LEU A 34 74.89 32.55 -17.46
CA LEU A 34 73.89 33.12 -16.54
C LEU A 34 72.45 32.91 -17.04
N ILE A 35 72.23 33.05 -18.35
CA ILE A 35 70.92 32.79 -18.98
C ILE A 35 70.63 31.28 -18.99
N ARG A 36 71.64 30.43 -19.21
CA ARG A 36 71.50 28.97 -19.07
C ARG A 36 71.23 28.54 -17.63
N GLU A 37 71.86 29.16 -16.64
CA GLU A 37 71.60 28.91 -15.22
C GLU A 37 70.19 29.33 -14.85
N ALA A 38 69.72 30.51 -15.27
CA ALA A 38 68.36 30.98 -15.01
C ALA A 38 67.29 30.05 -15.62
N ILE A 39 67.44 29.67 -16.89
CA ILE A 39 66.51 28.73 -17.56
C ILE A 39 66.57 27.35 -16.91
N ARG A 40 67.76 26.87 -16.52
CA ARG A 40 67.92 25.58 -15.85
C ARG A 40 67.38 25.60 -14.42
N GLY A 41 67.41 26.75 -13.76
CA GLY A 41 66.80 27.04 -12.46
C GLY A 41 65.28 27.01 -12.55
N GLU A 42 64.68 27.78 -13.46
CA GLU A 42 63.22 27.80 -13.69
C GLU A 42 62.69 26.43 -14.14
N ILE A 43 63.41 25.69 -15.00
CA ILE A 43 63.01 24.33 -15.37
C ILE A 43 63.09 23.39 -14.17
N LYS A 44 64.11 23.51 -13.31
CA LYS A 44 64.18 22.69 -12.08
C LYS A 44 63.07 23.02 -11.10
N GLU A 45 62.70 24.29 -10.99
CA GLU A 45 61.65 24.77 -10.10
C GLU A 45 60.27 24.34 -10.62
N ALA A 46 59.99 24.54 -11.92
CA ALA A 46 58.76 24.06 -12.56
C ALA A 46 58.64 22.53 -12.56
N VAL A 47 59.75 21.80 -12.74
CA VAL A 47 59.76 20.33 -12.62
C VAL A 47 59.59 19.90 -11.15
N GLY A 48 60.11 20.67 -10.20
CA GLY A 48 59.92 20.47 -8.77
C GLY A 48 58.47 20.66 -8.34
N GLU A 49 57.84 21.76 -8.76
CA GLU A 49 56.40 22.04 -8.58
C GLU A 49 55.54 20.99 -9.26
N PHE A 50 55.83 20.64 -10.51
CA PHE A 50 55.10 19.58 -11.23
C PHE A 50 55.19 18.23 -10.51
N ARG A 51 56.35 17.89 -9.95
CA ARG A 51 56.54 16.65 -9.19
C ARG A 51 55.77 16.69 -7.86
N HIS A 52 55.67 17.86 -7.24
CA HIS A 52 54.89 18.08 -6.03
C HIS A 52 53.38 17.99 -6.29
N ASP A 53 52.92 18.60 -7.39
CA ASP A 53 51.54 18.51 -7.85
C ASP A 53 51.18 17.09 -8.26
N MET A 54 52.07 16.37 -8.94
CA MET A 54 51.82 14.97 -9.30
C MET A 54 51.73 14.07 -8.07
N GLN A 55 52.55 14.29 -7.02
CA GLN A 55 52.40 13.59 -5.73
C GLN A 55 51.07 13.91 -5.04
N THR A 56 50.62 15.16 -5.14
CA THR A 56 49.34 15.61 -4.57
C THR A 56 48.17 15.00 -5.32
N VAL A 57 48.25 14.92 -6.65
CA VAL A 57 47.26 14.23 -7.50
C VAL A 57 47.24 12.74 -7.19
N THR A 58 48.39 12.07 -7.08
CA THR A 58 48.45 10.64 -6.69
C THR A 58 47.76 10.40 -5.35
N ARG A 59 48.03 11.21 -4.32
CA ARG A 59 47.36 11.07 -3.01
C ARG A 59 45.86 11.31 -3.08
N ARG A 60 45.41 12.25 -3.92
CA ARG A 60 43.97 12.51 -4.11
C ARG A 60 43.31 11.38 -4.90
N VAL A 61 44.01 10.78 -5.86
CA VAL A 61 43.54 9.60 -6.60
C VAL A 61 43.43 8.40 -5.66
N ASP A 62 44.43 8.12 -4.84
CA ASP A 62 44.38 7.06 -3.83
C ASP A 62 43.22 7.27 -2.84
N TYR A 63 43.00 8.52 -2.41
CA TYR A 63 41.87 8.88 -1.56
C TYR A 63 40.53 8.65 -2.26
N VAL A 64 40.39 9.05 -3.53
CA VAL A 64 39.18 8.83 -4.32
C VAL A 64 38.94 7.34 -4.56
N GLU A 65 39.96 6.56 -4.89
CA GLU A 65 39.85 5.10 -5.06
C GLU A 65 39.40 4.41 -3.77
N SER A 66 39.94 4.83 -2.61
CA SER A 66 39.52 4.30 -1.32
C SER A 66 38.04 4.62 -1.02
N GLN A 67 37.60 5.84 -1.32
CA GLN A 67 36.21 6.28 -1.14
C GLN A 67 35.25 5.55 -2.09
N VAL A 68 35.65 5.36 -3.36
CA VAL A 68 34.88 4.60 -4.34
C VAL A 68 34.75 3.15 -3.91
N THR A 69 35.83 2.53 -3.43
CA THR A 69 35.82 1.15 -2.94
C THR A 69 34.89 1.01 -1.72
N GLN A 70 34.95 1.97 -0.79
CA GLN A 70 34.09 1.98 0.39
C GLN A 70 32.60 2.13 0.03
N LYS A 71 32.28 3.04 -0.90
CA LYS A 71 30.91 3.21 -1.39
C LYS A 71 30.42 2.00 -2.19
N MET A 72 31.29 1.38 -2.98
CA MET A 72 30.98 0.16 -3.70
C MET A 72 30.66 -0.99 -2.72
N GLN A 73 31.44 -1.14 -1.64
CA GLN A 73 31.18 -2.12 -0.60
C GLN A 73 29.86 -1.86 0.14
N GLN A 74 29.56 -0.61 0.47
CA GLN A 74 28.26 -0.24 1.07
C GLN A 74 27.08 -0.52 0.12
N THR A 75 27.26 -0.25 -1.18
CA THR A 75 26.23 -0.50 -2.19
C THR A 75 25.98 -1.99 -2.37
N LEU A 76 27.03 -2.82 -2.34
CA LEU A 76 26.92 -4.28 -2.39
C LEU A 76 26.18 -4.85 -1.17
N ASN A 77 26.51 -4.38 0.04
CA ASN A 77 25.81 -4.81 1.25
C ASN A 77 24.32 -4.41 1.21
N MET A 78 24.00 -3.22 0.71
CA MET A 78 22.62 -2.76 0.57
C MET A 78 21.85 -3.57 -0.50
N LEU A 79 22.52 -3.94 -1.60
CA LEU A 79 21.94 -4.82 -2.63
C LEU A 79 21.65 -6.22 -2.08
N ASP A 80 22.56 -6.78 -1.28
CA ASP A 80 22.37 -8.07 -0.61
C ASP A 80 21.20 -8.02 0.39
N GLU A 81 21.08 -6.94 1.18
CA GLU A 81 19.92 -6.72 2.05
C GLU A 81 18.60 -6.54 1.29
N MET A 82 18.62 -5.86 0.13
CA MET A 82 17.43 -5.73 -0.71
C MET A 82 17.05 -7.08 -1.35
N GLN A 83 18.02 -7.88 -1.75
CA GLN A 83 17.80 -9.22 -2.29
C GLN A 83 17.24 -10.17 -1.22
N ASN A 84 17.80 -10.16 -0.01
CA ASN A 84 17.30 -10.94 1.12
C ASN A 84 15.88 -10.51 1.55
N ARG A 85 15.54 -9.22 1.44
CA ARG A 85 14.16 -8.74 1.63
C ARG A 85 13.22 -9.18 0.51
N GLY A 86 13.70 -9.17 -0.74
CA GLY A 86 12.96 -9.67 -1.90
C GLY A 86 12.58 -11.15 -1.74
N GLN A 87 13.55 -11.99 -1.37
CA GLN A 87 13.30 -13.43 -1.12
C GLN A 87 12.27 -13.67 -0.01
N LYS A 88 12.32 -12.89 1.08
CA LYS A 88 11.30 -12.96 2.15
C LYS A 88 9.92 -12.53 1.66
N HIS A 89 9.84 -11.54 0.78
CA HIS A 89 8.57 -11.11 0.21
C HIS A 89 8.00 -12.16 -0.74
N ASP A 90 8.84 -12.83 -1.52
CA ASP A 90 8.43 -13.93 -2.40
C ASP A 90 7.90 -15.12 -1.58
N GLU A 91 8.57 -15.47 -0.48
CA GLU A 91 8.13 -16.53 0.45
C GLU A 91 6.77 -16.20 1.10
N ILE A 92 6.57 -14.93 1.52
CA ILE A 92 5.28 -14.47 2.06
C ILE A 92 4.18 -14.52 0.98
N LEU A 93 4.50 -14.15 -0.26
CA LEU A 93 3.56 -14.23 -1.37
C LEU A 93 3.17 -15.67 -1.70
N GLU A 94 4.13 -16.60 -1.64
CA GLU A 94 3.89 -18.03 -1.84
C GLU A 94 2.99 -18.61 -0.73
N GLN A 95 3.26 -18.28 0.53
CA GLN A 95 2.39 -18.65 1.66
C GLN A 95 0.98 -18.06 1.50
N LEU A 96 0.87 -16.83 1.00
CA LEU A 96 -0.42 -16.17 0.77
C LEU A 96 -1.18 -16.82 -0.39
N GLN A 97 -0.48 -17.24 -1.45
CA GLN A 97 -1.06 -17.96 -2.57
C GLN A 97 -1.53 -19.35 -2.14
N GLU A 98 -0.78 -20.04 -1.28
CA GLU A 98 -1.13 -21.35 -0.76
C GLU A 98 -2.33 -21.28 0.20
N ALA A 99 -2.35 -20.31 1.12
CA ALA A 99 -3.52 -20.05 1.96
C ALA A 99 -4.77 -19.69 1.14
N ASN A 100 -4.60 -18.98 0.02
CA ASN A 100 -5.70 -18.66 -0.88
C ASN A 100 -6.16 -19.88 -1.70
N ARG A 101 -5.25 -20.76 -2.14
CA ARG A 101 -5.60 -22.05 -2.77
C ARG A 101 -6.34 -22.96 -1.80
N GLU A 102 -5.88 -23.03 -0.55
CA GLU A 102 -6.55 -23.79 0.50
C GLU A 102 -7.96 -23.24 0.78
N PHE A 103 -8.12 -21.91 0.80
CA PHE A 103 -9.42 -21.25 0.88
C PHE A 103 -10.34 -21.64 -0.29
N HIS A 104 -9.84 -21.64 -1.53
CA HIS A 104 -10.61 -22.06 -2.70
C HIS A 104 -10.98 -23.54 -2.66
N HIS A 105 -10.07 -24.42 -2.20
CA HIS A 105 -10.35 -25.84 -2.05
C HIS A 105 -11.40 -26.11 -0.96
N ARG A 106 -11.32 -25.42 0.18
CA ARG A 106 -12.32 -25.52 1.26
C ARG A 106 -13.68 -24.99 0.81
N ILE A 107 -13.71 -23.93 0.00
CA ILE A 107 -14.96 -23.45 -0.61
C ILE A 107 -15.51 -24.45 -1.62
N SER A 108 -14.69 -24.95 -2.54
CA SER A 108 -15.14 -25.89 -3.57
C SER A 108 -15.64 -27.21 -2.97
N ASN A 109 -14.99 -27.71 -1.90
CA ASN A 109 -15.46 -28.90 -1.20
C ASN A 109 -16.76 -28.66 -0.44
N LEU A 110 -16.98 -27.45 0.08
CA LEU A 110 -18.26 -27.07 0.70
C LEU A 110 -19.37 -26.84 -0.34
N GLU A 111 -19.03 -26.41 -1.56
CA GLU A 111 -19.98 -26.27 -2.67
C GLU A 111 -20.41 -27.62 -3.25
N LYS A 112 -19.49 -28.58 -3.35
CA LYS A 112 -19.79 -29.94 -3.83
C LYS A 112 -20.58 -30.79 -2.83
N GLY A 113 -20.52 -30.46 -1.53
CA GLY A 113 -21.25 -31.17 -0.48
C GLY A 113 -22.72 -30.78 -0.28
N GLY A 114 -23.24 -29.78 -1.01
CA GLY A 114 -24.58 -29.21 -0.77
C GLY A 114 -25.54 -29.22 -1.98
N GLY A 115 -25.25 -30.02 -3.01
CA GLY A 115 -26.01 -30.02 -4.26
C GLY A 115 -27.21 -30.98 -4.30
N SER A 116 -28.36 -30.57 -3.75
CA SER A 116 -29.68 -31.02 -4.24
C SER A 116 -30.82 -30.18 -3.69
N ALA A 117 -31.36 -29.27 -4.51
CA ALA A 117 -32.79 -29.07 -4.79
C ALA A 117 -33.08 -27.67 -5.40
N ILE A 118 -33.25 -27.66 -6.72
CA ILE A 118 -34.34 -27.04 -7.50
C ILE A 118 -35.08 -25.81 -6.92
N GLY A 119 -34.73 -24.63 -7.43
CA GLY A 119 -35.61 -23.60 -8.02
C GLY A 119 -36.84 -23.04 -7.28
N SER A 120 -36.85 -21.71 -7.06
CA SER A 120 -37.99 -20.83 -7.37
C SER A 120 -37.60 -19.36 -7.33
N THR A 121 -38.11 -18.63 -8.31
CA THR A 121 -38.18 -17.17 -8.45
C THR A 121 -38.87 -16.50 -7.25
N ASP A 122 -38.45 -15.29 -6.89
CA ASP A 122 -39.23 -14.03 -6.91
C ASP A 122 -38.78 -13.03 -5.81
N SER A 123 -39.28 -11.81 -5.93
CA SER A 123 -38.66 -10.55 -5.55
C SER A 123 -38.90 -10.08 -4.11
N THR A 124 -38.02 -9.17 -3.65
CA THR A 124 -38.29 -8.17 -2.58
C THR A 124 -39.01 -8.66 -1.32
N SER A 125 -38.25 -9.16 -0.35
CA SER A 125 -38.62 -9.12 1.08
C SER A 125 -37.39 -9.43 1.95
N ALA A 126 -37.51 -9.16 3.26
CA ALA A 126 -36.52 -9.36 4.32
C ALA A 126 -35.56 -10.54 4.08
N PRO A 127 -34.29 -10.47 4.54
CA PRO A 127 -33.29 -11.51 4.23
C PRO A 127 -33.85 -12.88 4.55
N THR A 128 -34.19 -13.64 3.50
CA THR A 128 -34.71 -14.99 3.61
C THR A 128 -33.57 -15.83 4.17
N TRP A 129 -33.68 -16.17 5.44
CA TRP A 129 -32.71 -17.00 6.15
C TRP A 129 -32.93 -18.48 5.77
N GLY A 130 -32.93 -18.77 4.48
CA GLY A 130 -33.20 -20.09 3.92
C GLY A 130 -32.11 -20.49 2.94
N GLU A 131 -31.50 -21.64 3.21
CA GLU A 131 -30.95 -22.60 2.24
C GLU A 131 -29.51 -22.48 1.70
N ALA A 132 -28.73 -21.40 1.90
CA ALA A 132 -27.39 -21.37 1.26
C ALA A 132 -26.15 -21.51 2.16
N LYS A 133 -26.21 -21.26 3.47
CA LYS A 133 -25.06 -21.44 4.39
C LYS A 133 -25.45 -21.29 5.86
N PRO A 134 -24.81 -21.97 6.83
CA PRO A 134 -25.02 -21.71 8.25
C PRO A 134 -24.80 -20.21 8.57
N PRO A 135 -25.67 -19.61 9.40
CA PRO A 135 -25.50 -18.24 9.85
C PRO A 135 -24.17 -18.11 10.60
N ALA A 136 -23.38 -17.09 10.28
CA ALA A 136 -22.17 -16.77 11.02
C ALA A 136 -22.38 -15.47 11.79
N LEU A 137 -21.88 -15.37 13.01
CA LEU A 137 -21.82 -14.13 13.78
C LEU A 137 -20.51 -13.41 13.47
N VAL A 138 -20.57 -12.09 13.39
CA VAL A 138 -19.39 -11.23 13.25
C VAL A 138 -19.31 -10.38 14.50
N ILE A 139 -18.18 -10.48 15.20
CA ILE A 139 -17.87 -9.71 16.41
C ILE A 139 -16.77 -8.73 16.02
N GLY A 140 -16.95 -7.44 16.27
CA GLY A 140 -15.98 -6.42 15.91
C GLY A 140 -15.95 -5.27 16.91
N GLY A 141 -15.02 -4.34 16.72
CA GLY A 141 -14.84 -3.19 17.61
C GLY A 141 -13.39 -2.92 17.96
N TRP A 142 -12.50 -3.86 17.62
CA TRP A 142 -11.05 -3.79 17.75
C TRP A 142 -10.40 -2.90 16.70
N ASP A 143 -9.12 -2.61 16.88
CA ASP A 143 -8.36 -1.84 15.91
C ASP A 143 -8.18 -2.63 14.60
N ALA A 144 -8.21 -1.93 13.45
CA ALA A 144 -7.99 -2.58 12.16
C ALA A 144 -6.57 -3.13 12.02
N ASP A 145 -5.60 -2.55 12.73
CA ASP A 145 -4.19 -2.94 12.76
C ASP A 145 -3.87 -3.93 13.89
N GLN A 146 -4.85 -4.31 14.72
CA GLN A 146 -4.66 -5.32 15.77
C GLN A 146 -4.39 -6.70 15.15
N ASP A 147 -3.48 -7.43 15.78
CA ASP A 147 -3.11 -8.77 15.35
C ASP A 147 -4.31 -9.73 15.42
N ALA A 148 -4.40 -10.63 14.43
CA ALA A 148 -5.49 -11.58 14.33
C ALA A 148 -5.53 -12.58 15.49
N ALA A 149 -4.37 -12.98 16.03
CA ALA A 149 -4.32 -13.90 17.17
C ALA A 149 -4.87 -13.21 18.44
N THR A 150 -4.45 -11.98 18.70
CA THR A 150 -4.94 -11.18 19.83
C THR A 150 -6.45 -10.90 19.71
N THR A 151 -6.91 -10.51 18.53
CA THR A 151 -8.34 -10.26 18.29
C THR A 151 -9.18 -11.53 18.49
N LYS A 152 -8.65 -12.68 18.07
CA LYS A 152 -9.32 -13.98 18.26
C LYS A 152 -9.40 -14.32 19.75
N GLU A 153 -8.29 -14.24 20.48
CA GLU A 153 -8.24 -14.55 21.91
C GLU A 153 -9.17 -13.65 22.72
N GLU A 154 -9.17 -12.33 22.45
CA GLU A 154 -10.05 -11.39 23.12
C GLU A 154 -11.53 -11.66 22.81
N ALA A 155 -11.84 -12.01 21.56
CA ALA A 155 -13.20 -12.36 21.18
C ALA A 155 -13.66 -13.70 21.80
N GLU A 156 -12.78 -14.69 21.93
CA GLU A 156 -13.07 -15.94 22.68
C GLU A 156 -13.28 -15.66 24.17
N ASN A 157 -12.46 -14.79 24.77
CA ASN A 157 -12.58 -14.40 26.17
C ASN A 157 -13.90 -13.66 26.43
N ILE A 158 -14.34 -12.78 25.53
CA ILE A 158 -15.65 -12.13 25.64
C ILE A 158 -16.78 -13.16 25.56
N LEU A 159 -16.74 -14.06 24.57
CA LEU A 159 -17.77 -15.10 24.43
C LEU A 159 -17.84 -16.01 25.66
N ARG A 160 -16.68 -16.32 26.28
CA ARG A 160 -16.60 -17.08 27.54
C ARG A 160 -17.15 -16.28 28.72
N SER A 161 -16.82 -14.99 28.82
CA SER A 161 -17.28 -14.11 29.92
C SER A 161 -18.79 -13.88 29.91
N VAL A 162 -19.40 -13.91 28.73
CA VAL A 162 -20.82 -13.67 28.50
C VAL A 162 -21.65 -14.96 28.62
N ASP A 163 -21.00 -16.10 28.87
CA ASP A 163 -21.60 -17.43 28.86
C ASP A 163 -22.45 -17.65 27.60
N ALA A 164 -21.82 -17.39 26.45
CA ALA A 164 -22.49 -17.50 25.17
C ALA A 164 -22.90 -18.97 24.93
N PRO A 165 -24.18 -19.24 24.57
CA PRO A 165 -24.67 -20.60 24.33
C PRO A 165 -24.12 -21.23 23.03
N ILE A 166 -23.08 -20.65 22.42
CA ILE A 166 -22.46 -21.06 21.16
C ILE A 166 -20.98 -21.38 21.42
N PRO A 167 -20.49 -22.56 20.97
CA PRO A 167 -19.09 -22.92 21.17
C PRO A 167 -18.17 -21.94 20.42
N ALA A 168 -17.14 -21.44 21.09
CA ALA A 168 -16.16 -20.53 20.50
C ALA A 168 -15.14 -21.23 19.58
N GLN A 169 -15.15 -22.57 19.51
CA GLN A 169 -14.19 -23.38 18.73
C GLN A 169 -14.13 -23.03 17.23
N GLY A 170 -15.19 -22.44 16.66
CA GLY A 170 -15.23 -22.03 15.25
C GLY A 170 -14.75 -20.60 14.96
N LEU A 171 -14.37 -19.83 15.98
CA LEU A 171 -14.04 -18.42 15.83
C LEU A 171 -12.73 -18.22 15.06
N PHE A 172 -12.76 -17.37 14.03
CA PHE A 172 -11.56 -17.00 13.27
C PHE A 172 -11.56 -15.53 12.88
N VAL A 173 -10.36 -14.99 12.65
CA VAL A 173 -10.14 -13.61 12.21
C VAL A 173 -9.64 -13.64 10.76
N PRO A 174 -10.28 -12.95 9.80
CA PRO A 174 -9.92 -13.09 8.38
C PRO A 174 -8.69 -12.25 7.99
N GLY A 175 -7.53 -12.90 7.88
CA GLY A 175 -6.26 -12.29 7.51
C GLY A 175 -5.37 -12.00 8.72
N VAL A 176 -4.21 -11.39 8.50
CA VAL A 176 -3.18 -11.19 9.56
C VAL A 176 -3.57 -10.11 10.56
N ARG A 177 -4.30 -9.08 10.12
CA ARG A 177 -4.74 -7.95 10.95
C ARG A 177 -6.15 -7.52 10.59
N ARG A 178 -7.05 -7.60 11.57
CA ARG A 178 -8.46 -7.17 11.45
C ARG A 178 -9.03 -6.89 12.83
N GLY A 179 -9.81 -5.82 12.90
CA GLY A 179 -10.58 -5.47 14.10
C GLY A 179 -11.90 -6.24 14.28
N TYR A 180 -12.03 -7.43 13.68
CA TYR A 180 -13.23 -8.26 13.78
C TYR A 180 -12.96 -9.76 13.59
N ALA A 181 -13.73 -10.59 14.29
CA ALA A 181 -13.74 -12.04 14.22
C ALA A 181 -15.09 -12.56 13.69
N ILE A 182 -15.07 -13.74 13.06
CA ILE A 182 -16.23 -14.42 12.51
C ILE A 182 -16.40 -15.77 13.22
N LEU A 183 -17.61 -16.02 13.72
CA LEU A 183 -18.01 -17.25 14.37
C LEU A 183 -19.09 -17.95 13.52
N PRO A 184 -18.76 -19.04 12.79
CA PRO A 184 -19.77 -19.92 12.20
C PRO A 184 -20.66 -20.50 13.30
N VAL A 185 -21.97 -20.53 13.08
CA VAL A 185 -22.91 -21.16 14.02
C VAL A 185 -23.28 -22.53 13.48
N ASP A 186 -22.78 -23.57 14.14
CA ASP A 186 -23.08 -24.95 13.78
C ASP A 186 -24.53 -25.32 14.10
N GLU A 187 -25.06 -26.22 13.29
CA GLU A 187 -26.36 -26.86 13.48
C GLU A 187 -26.22 -27.92 14.58
N ARG A 188 -26.97 -27.79 15.69
CA ARG A 188 -27.07 -28.90 16.65
C ARG A 188 -28.02 -29.96 16.11
N ILE A 189 -27.68 -31.23 16.29
CA ILE A 189 -28.48 -32.38 15.85
C ILE A 189 -29.88 -32.28 16.48
N GLY A 190 -30.93 -32.17 15.64
CA GLY A 190 -32.32 -32.02 16.09
C GLY A 190 -32.76 -30.58 16.45
N GLU A 191 -31.93 -29.57 16.21
CA GLU A 191 -32.28 -28.16 16.46
C GLU A 191 -33.18 -27.61 15.34
N THR A 192 -34.39 -27.19 15.71
CA THR A 192 -35.28 -26.46 14.79
C THR A 192 -34.73 -25.07 14.47
N TRP A 193 -35.06 -24.59 13.27
CA TRP A 193 -34.63 -23.28 12.76
C TRP A 193 -34.89 -22.12 13.73
N GLU A 194 -36.05 -22.10 14.37
CA GLU A 194 -36.44 -21.06 15.33
C GLU A 194 -35.61 -21.09 16.61
N ARG A 195 -35.24 -22.28 17.11
CA ARG A 195 -34.37 -22.43 18.27
C ARG A 195 -32.96 -21.92 17.98
N ARG A 196 -32.45 -22.16 16.77
CA ARG A 196 -31.17 -21.61 16.32
C ARG A 196 -31.21 -20.09 16.25
N LYS A 197 -32.25 -19.51 15.65
CA LYS A 197 -32.43 -18.05 15.59
C LYS A 197 -32.49 -17.44 16.99
N THR A 198 -33.20 -18.09 17.92
CA THR A 198 -33.31 -17.65 19.31
C THR A 198 -31.96 -17.69 20.01
N ARG A 199 -31.16 -18.75 19.83
CA ARG A 199 -29.80 -18.88 20.37
C ARG A 199 -28.85 -17.80 19.85
N ILE A 200 -28.90 -17.53 18.55
CA ILE A 200 -28.13 -16.45 17.90
C ILE A 200 -28.53 -15.09 18.46
N GLN A 201 -29.84 -14.81 18.56
CA GLN A 201 -30.34 -13.54 19.07
C GLN A 201 -30.03 -13.36 20.56
N ASP A 202 -30.13 -14.41 21.37
CA ASP A 202 -29.73 -14.42 22.78
C ASP A 202 -28.24 -14.09 22.92
N THR A 203 -27.39 -14.69 22.08
CA THR A 203 -25.95 -14.41 22.07
C THR A 203 -25.66 -12.95 21.69
N ILE A 204 -26.35 -12.42 20.68
CA ILE A 204 -26.24 -11.01 20.29
C ILE A 204 -26.67 -10.09 21.43
N ASN A 205 -27.78 -10.39 22.08
CA ASN A 205 -28.33 -9.58 23.16
C ASN A 205 -27.40 -9.60 24.38
N LYS A 206 -26.86 -10.76 24.76
CA LYS A 206 -25.94 -10.90 25.89
C LYS A 206 -24.63 -10.15 25.67
N VAL A 207 -24.02 -10.26 24.48
CA VAL A 207 -22.78 -9.52 24.16
C VAL A 207 -23.03 -8.01 24.10
N ARG A 208 -24.19 -7.56 23.59
CA ARG A 208 -24.57 -6.14 23.63
C ARG A 208 -24.83 -5.65 25.05
N ALA A 209 -25.46 -6.47 25.89
CA ALA A 209 -25.73 -6.16 27.30
C ALA A 209 -24.44 -6.06 28.12
N ALA A 210 -23.42 -6.87 27.79
CA ALA A 210 -22.12 -6.82 28.44
C ALA A 210 -21.37 -5.49 28.19
N ASN A 211 -21.75 -4.71 27.16
CA ASN A 211 -21.25 -3.36 26.86
C ASN A 211 -19.72 -3.22 27.03
N VAL A 212 -18.99 -4.22 26.54
CA VAL A 212 -17.53 -4.31 26.69
C VAL A 212 -16.87 -3.16 25.93
N GLN A 213 -16.08 -2.36 26.64
CA GLN A 213 -15.30 -1.26 26.08
C GLN A 213 -13.87 -1.74 25.83
N LEU A 214 -13.44 -1.71 24.58
CA LEU A 214 -12.11 -2.14 24.12
C LEU A 214 -11.06 -1.02 24.19
N GLY A 215 -11.39 0.11 24.80
CA GLY A 215 -10.53 1.30 24.92
C GLY A 215 -11.10 2.53 24.21
N GLN A 216 -10.28 3.57 24.00
CA GLN A 216 -10.67 4.79 23.29
C GLN A 216 -10.19 4.76 21.83
N ARG A 217 -10.99 5.30 20.91
CA ARG A 217 -10.55 5.65 19.56
C ARG A 217 -9.50 6.77 19.63
N PRO A 218 -8.69 6.92 18.58
CA PRO A 218 -7.86 8.12 18.38
C PRO A 218 -8.66 9.42 18.54
N ASP A 219 -9.96 9.39 18.23
CA ASP A 219 -10.91 10.50 18.35
C ASP A 219 -11.53 10.64 19.76
N GLY A 220 -11.01 9.98 20.79
CA GLY A 220 -11.47 10.06 22.19
C GLY A 220 -12.79 9.33 22.52
N THR A 221 -13.53 8.86 21.52
CA THR A 221 -14.75 8.06 21.71
C THR A 221 -14.46 6.61 22.15
N SER A 222 -15.20 6.08 23.13
CA SER A 222 -15.04 4.68 23.56
C SER A 222 -15.34 3.71 22.42
N ARG A 223 -14.39 2.82 22.12
CA ARG A 223 -14.58 1.67 21.23
C ARG A 223 -15.38 0.61 21.97
N LYS A 224 -16.58 0.32 21.48
CA LYS A 224 -17.43 -0.74 22.01
C LYS A 224 -17.38 -1.96 21.11
N VAL A 225 -17.38 -3.14 21.73
CA VAL A 225 -17.62 -4.39 21.01
C VAL A 225 -19.02 -4.33 20.42
N TRP A 226 -19.14 -4.67 19.15
CA TRP A 226 -20.42 -4.91 18.49
C TRP A 226 -20.45 -6.34 17.96
N ILE A 227 -21.64 -6.91 17.94
CA ILE A 227 -21.91 -8.21 17.34
C ILE A 227 -23.10 -8.09 16.40
N ALA A 228 -22.96 -8.67 15.22
CA ALA A 228 -23.99 -8.71 14.21
C ALA A 228 -23.98 -10.05 13.48
N LEU A 229 -25.10 -10.36 12.85
CA LEU A 229 -25.21 -11.53 12.00
C LEU A 229 -24.54 -11.23 10.65
N SER A 230 -23.76 -12.19 10.15
CA SER A 230 -23.08 -12.10 8.88
C SER A 230 -24.09 -11.93 7.75
N GLN A 231 -23.72 -11.11 6.76
CA GLN A 231 -24.57 -10.86 5.61
C GLN A 231 -24.70 -12.13 4.75
N PRO A 232 -25.88 -12.39 4.15
CA PRO A 232 -26.08 -13.52 3.25
C PRO A 232 -25.02 -13.59 2.14
N PRO A 233 -24.63 -14.80 1.67
CA PRO A 233 -23.62 -14.98 0.62
C PRO A 233 -23.87 -14.13 -0.63
N GLU A 234 -25.11 -14.05 -1.10
CA GLU A 234 -25.46 -13.19 -2.24
C GLU A 234 -25.18 -11.72 -1.97
N LYS A 235 -25.54 -11.19 -0.79
CA LYS A 235 -25.27 -9.80 -0.44
C LYS A 235 -23.77 -9.54 -0.30
N ARG A 236 -22.98 -10.54 0.14
CA ARG A 236 -21.52 -10.47 0.12
C ARG A 236 -20.96 -10.48 -1.30
N ARG A 237 -21.47 -11.32 -2.21
CA ARG A 237 -21.10 -11.34 -3.64
C ARG A 237 -21.39 -9.98 -4.29
N ARG A 238 -22.57 -9.40 -4.04
CA ARG A 238 -22.94 -8.05 -4.50
C ARG A 238 -21.99 -6.97 -3.98
N ALA A 239 -21.70 -6.98 -2.68
CA ALA A 239 -20.76 -6.02 -2.08
C ALA A 239 -19.32 -6.19 -2.62
N ARG A 240 -18.90 -7.43 -2.94
CA ARG A 240 -17.60 -7.70 -3.57
C ARG A 240 -17.50 -7.07 -4.95
N LEU A 241 -18.53 -7.16 -5.80
CA LEU A 241 -18.54 -6.51 -7.12
C LEU A 241 -18.25 -5.01 -6.99
N ALA A 242 -19.01 -4.30 -6.14
CA ALA A 242 -18.78 -2.87 -5.90
C ALA A 242 -17.37 -2.59 -5.34
N ALA A 243 -16.87 -3.43 -4.43
CA ALA A 243 -15.52 -3.29 -3.87
C ALA A 243 -14.41 -3.51 -4.90
N LYS A 244 -14.58 -4.45 -5.85
CA LYS A 244 -13.63 -4.69 -6.93
C LYS A 244 -13.61 -3.54 -7.93
N VAL A 245 -14.78 -3.00 -8.28
CA VAL A 245 -14.88 -1.82 -9.14
C VAL A 245 -14.24 -0.59 -8.48
N LYS A 246 -14.43 -0.40 -7.17
CA LYS A 246 -13.70 0.62 -6.40
C LYS A 246 -12.19 0.42 -6.49
N ARG A 247 -11.71 -0.81 -6.28
CA ARG A 247 -10.29 -1.14 -6.32
C ARG A 247 -9.70 -0.83 -7.70
N LEU A 248 -10.36 -1.28 -8.76
CA LEU A 248 -9.99 -1.00 -10.16
C LEU A 248 -9.90 0.50 -10.42
N TYR A 249 -10.94 1.25 -10.05
CA TYR A 249 -10.99 2.69 -10.30
C TYR A 249 -9.85 3.44 -9.57
N LEU A 250 -9.64 3.14 -8.29
CA LEU A 250 -8.58 3.78 -7.50
C LEU A 250 -7.17 3.34 -7.93
N SER A 251 -6.97 2.08 -8.32
CA SER A 251 -5.65 1.59 -8.77
C SER A 251 -5.22 2.21 -10.09
N LEU A 252 -6.17 2.61 -10.93
CA LEU A 252 -5.89 3.27 -12.20
C LEU A 252 -5.65 4.78 -12.06
N GLY A 253 -5.80 5.34 -10.86
CA GLY A 253 -5.63 6.77 -10.57
C GLY A 253 -6.93 7.57 -10.55
N GLY A 254 -8.09 6.91 -10.43
CA GLY A 254 -9.38 7.57 -10.33
C GLY A 254 -9.58 8.41 -9.06
N GLU A 255 -10.36 9.48 -9.17
CA GLU A 255 -10.60 10.42 -8.08
C GLU A 255 -11.71 9.94 -7.13
N LYS A 256 -11.37 9.76 -5.85
CA LYS A 256 -12.32 9.24 -4.85
C LYS A 256 -13.55 10.13 -4.63
N SER A 257 -13.46 11.43 -4.90
CA SER A 257 -14.54 12.41 -4.67
C SER A 257 -15.77 12.15 -5.55
N ILE A 258 -15.55 11.70 -6.78
CA ILE A 258 -16.61 11.45 -7.77
C ILE A 258 -17.11 10.00 -7.77
N LEU A 259 -16.50 9.14 -6.94
CA LEU A 259 -16.88 7.75 -6.78
C LEU A 259 -17.90 7.60 -5.64
N GLN A 260 -19.12 7.22 -6.01
CA GLN A 260 -20.17 6.86 -5.07
C GLN A 260 -20.40 5.35 -5.09
N MET A 261 -20.68 4.78 -3.92
CA MET A 261 -20.81 3.34 -3.77
C MET A 261 -21.98 2.97 -2.88
N GLU A 262 -22.69 1.95 -3.31
CA GLU A 262 -23.73 1.30 -2.52
C GLU A 262 -23.45 -0.21 -2.46
N TYR A 263 -22.80 -0.63 -1.37
CA TYR A 263 -22.43 -2.03 -1.17
C TYR A 263 -23.64 -2.98 -1.04
N GLY A 264 -24.80 -2.47 -0.62
CA GLY A 264 -26.03 -3.27 -0.46
C GLY A 264 -26.61 -3.76 -1.79
N SER A 265 -26.61 -2.89 -2.80
CA SER A 265 -27.08 -3.19 -4.16
C SER A 265 -25.96 -3.67 -5.09
N GLY A 266 -24.71 -3.64 -4.61
CA GLY A 266 -23.53 -3.92 -5.42
C GLY A 266 -23.30 -2.88 -6.50
N SER A 267 -23.76 -1.64 -6.28
CA SER A 267 -23.71 -0.57 -7.26
C SER A 267 -22.58 0.40 -7.00
N ALA A 268 -22.01 0.93 -8.08
CA ALA A 268 -21.11 2.06 -8.03
C ALA A 268 -21.49 3.08 -9.11
N TRP A 269 -21.29 4.35 -8.79
CA TRP A 269 -21.45 5.47 -9.71
C TRP A 269 -20.16 6.26 -9.77
N ILE A 270 -19.81 6.69 -10.98
CA ILE A 270 -18.69 7.59 -11.22
C ILE A 270 -19.26 8.81 -11.94
N ASN A 271 -19.07 9.99 -11.38
CA ASN A 271 -19.63 11.24 -11.92
C ASN A 271 -21.15 11.15 -12.16
N ALA A 272 -21.88 10.63 -11.16
CA ALA A 272 -23.33 10.33 -11.20
C ALA A 272 -23.78 9.31 -12.27
N GLN A 273 -22.89 8.78 -13.11
CA GLN A 273 -23.19 7.69 -14.04
C GLN A 273 -22.99 6.34 -13.36
N LYS A 274 -23.99 5.45 -13.47
CA LYS A 274 -23.92 4.10 -12.90
C LYS A 274 -22.95 3.24 -13.70
N VAL A 275 -21.90 2.72 -13.06
CA VAL A 275 -20.85 1.94 -13.72
C VAL A 275 -20.86 0.47 -13.36
N CYS A 276 -21.50 0.09 -12.26
CA CYS A 276 -21.79 -1.31 -11.98
C CYS A 276 -23.06 -1.45 -11.17
N SER A 277 -23.65 -2.64 -11.23
CA SER A 277 -24.80 -3.01 -10.42
C SER A 277 -24.94 -4.52 -10.37
N ALA A 278 -25.39 -5.06 -9.23
CA ALA A 278 -25.79 -6.46 -9.12
C ALA A 278 -27.32 -6.63 -8.96
N THR A 279 -28.09 -5.54 -9.06
CA THR A 279 -29.55 -5.55 -8.85
C THR A 279 -30.30 -4.78 -9.94
N ALA A 280 -29.59 -4.05 -10.79
CA ALA A 280 -30.21 -3.26 -11.86
C ALA A 280 -30.07 -4.02 -13.17
N PRO A 281 -31.03 -3.87 -14.11
CA PRO A 281 -30.93 -4.48 -15.42
C PRO A 281 -29.64 -4.04 -16.13
N GLN A 282 -29.07 -4.95 -16.90
CA GLN A 282 -27.82 -4.74 -17.64
C GLN A 282 -28.06 -3.74 -18.79
N PRO A 283 -27.35 -2.60 -18.83
CA PRO A 283 -27.38 -1.68 -19.96
C PRO A 283 -26.67 -2.28 -21.19
N PRO A 284 -27.02 -1.83 -22.41
CA PRO A 284 -26.28 -2.21 -23.61
C PRO A 284 -24.81 -1.77 -23.50
N ASN A 285 -23.88 -2.57 -24.02
CA ASN A 285 -22.43 -2.38 -23.99
C ASN A 285 -21.74 -2.55 -22.62
N THR A 286 -22.38 -3.24 -21.67
CA THR A 286 -21.75 -3.57 -20.38
C THR A 286 -21.40 -5.05 -20.30
N LEU A 287 -20.37 -5.38 -19.50
CA LEU A 287 -19.87 -6.74 -19.33
C LEU A 287 -20.52 -7.40 -18.12
N GLU A 288 -20.81 -8.69 -18.23
CA GLU A 288 -21.24 -9.51 -17.10
C GLU A 288 -20.05 -9.76 -16.15
N ALA A 289 -20.29 -9.60 -14.85
CA ALA A 289 -19.28 -9.57 -13.81
C ALA A 289 -19.81 -10.20 -12.52
N GLY A 290 -19.62 -11.52 -12.36
CA GLY A 290 -20.07 -12.26 -11.19
C GLY A 290 -21.60 -12.16 -11.00
N PRO A 291 -22.11 -11.55 -9.91
CA PRO A 291 -23.54 -11.44 -9.64
C PRO A 291 -24.24 -10.27 -10.39
N GLY A 292 -23.54 -9.57 -11.28
CA GLY A 292 -24.05 -8.32 -11.88
C GLY A 292 -23.33 -7.94 -13.17
N TRP A 293 -23.30 -6.65 -13.46
CA TRP A 293 -22.64 -6.09 -14.65
C TRP A 293 -21.70 -4.93 -14.29
N VAL A 294 -20.76 -4.67 -15.19
CA VAL A 294 -19.78 -3.57 -15.11
C VAL A 294 -19.62 -2.88 -16.47
N ASP A 295 -19.54 -1.55 -16.46
CA ASP A 295 -19.26 -0.70 -17.61
C ASP A 295 -17.78 -0.25 -17.57
N LEU A 296 -16.92 -1.01 -18.26
CA LEU A 296 -15.49 -0.69 -18.34
C LEU A 296 -15.23 0.54 -19.22
N ASP A 297 -16.11 0.87 -20.17
CA ASP A 297 -15.95 2.04 -21.04
C ASP A 297 -16.18 3.34 -20.26
N CYS A 298 -17.16 3.35 -19.36
CA CYS A 298 -17.39 4.48 -18.47
C CYS A 298 -16.25 4.63 -17.45
N ILE A 299 -15.72 3.52 -16.92
CA ILE A 299 -14.56 3.55 -16.02
C ILE A 299 -13.31 4.07 -16.76
N ALA A 300 -13.05 3.58 -17.97
CA ALA A 300 -11.92 4.02 -18.81
C ALA A 300 -11.98 5.52 -19.11
N ARG A 301 -13.16 6.04 -19.49
CA ARG A 301 -13.39 7.48 -19.70
C ARG A 301 -13.15 8.29 -18.44
N ALA A 302 -13.63 7.82 -17.29
CA ALA A 302 -13.50 8.55 -16.04
C ALA A 302 -12.07 8.59 -15.48
N VAL A 303 -11.23 7.62 -15.84
CA VAL A 303 -9.81 7.58 -15.43
C VAL A 303 -8.87 8.12 -16.52
N GLY A 304 -9.39 8.41 -17.72
CA GLY A 304 -8.59 8.90 -18.84
C GLY A 304 -7.63 7.85 -19.42
N ARG A 305 -8.00 6.56 -19.37
CA ARG A 305 -7.18 5.46 -19.92
C ARG A 305 -7.90 4.71 -21.04
N SER A 306 -7.16 3.94 -21.83
CA SER A 306 -7.74 3.08 -22.86
C SER A 306 -8.54 1.93 -22.22
N LYS A 307 -9.64 1.52 -22.87
CA LYS A 307 -10.44 0.35 -22.46
C LYS A 307 -9.59 -0.90 -22.25
N THR A 308 -8.64 -1.14 -23.14
CA THR A 308 -7.72 -2.29 -23.08
C THR A 308 -6.84 -2.30 -21.82
N ALA A 309 -6.43 -1.13 -21.32
CA ALA A 309 -5.67 -1.04 -20.09
C ALA A 309 -6.54 -1.35 -18.86
N VAL A 310 -7.80 -0.91 -18.88
CA VAL A 310 -8.78 -1.20 -17.81
C VAL A 310 -9.17 -2.67 -17.81
N GLU A 311 -9.39 -3.27 -18.98
CA GLU A 311 -9.70 -4.70 -19.13
C GLU A 311 -8.58 -5.59 -18.60
N LYS A 312 -7.32 -5.22 -18.85
CA LYS A 312 -6.15 -5.95 -18.35
C LYS A 312 -6.11 -6.00 -16.82
N GLU A 313 -6.41 -4.88 -16.15
CA GLU A 313 -6.49 -4.79 -14.69
C GLU A 313 -7.78 -5.40 -14.12
N TRP A 314 -8.87 -5.41 -14.91
CA TRP A 314 -10.14 -5.98 -14.52
C TRP A 314 -10.15 -7.51 -14.53
N THR A 315 -9.53 -8.14 -15.53
CA THR A 315 -9.49 -9.60 -15.70
C THR A 315 -9.13 -10.37 -14.40
N PRO A 316 -8.03 -10.04 -13.69
CA PRO A 316 -7.71 -10.71 -12.42
C PRO A 316 -8.72 -10.41 -11.32
N LEU A 317 -9.28 -9.20 -11.28
CA LEU A 317 -10.28 -8.82 -10.28
C LEU A 317 -11.62 -9.53 -10.49
N ALA A 318 -12.01 -9.75 -11.74
CA ALA A 318 -13.24 -10.45 -12.12
C ALA A 318 -13.18 -11.94 -11.74
N ALA A 319 -12.03 -12.58 -11.92
CA ALA A 319 -11.82 -13.98 -11.53
C ALA A 319 -12.02 -14.21 -10.02
N GLU A 320 -11.76 -13.20 -9.18
CA GLU A 320 -11.94 -13.26 -7.73
C GLU A 320 -13.40 -12.95 -7.25
N ILE A 321 -14.32 -12.65 -8.17
CA ILE A 321 -15.73 -12.33 -7.83
C ILE A 321 -16.59 -13.61 -7.78
N HIS A 322 -16.24 -14.61 -8.58
CA HIS A 322 -16.89 -15.93 -8.60
C HIS A 322 -16.54 -16.72 -7.33
#